data_AF-A0A7X6P8X0-F1
#
_entry.id   AF-A0A7X6P8X0-F1
#
_cell.length_a   1.000
_cell.length_b   1.000
_cell.length_c   1.000
_cell.angle_alpha   90.00
_cell.angle_beta   90.00
_cell.angle_gamma   90.00
#
_symmetry.space_group_name_H-M   'P 1'
#
loop_
_entity.id
_entity.type
_entity.pdbx_description
1 polymer ?
#
loop_
_entity_poly.entity_id
_entity_poly.type
_entity_poly.pdbx_seq_one_letter_code
_entity_poly.pdbx_strand_id
1 'polypeptide(L)'
;MSKRVLTILLLISLFLNAGIIGGLIVMNVFRHNHIEHHYQRPPDGPPPNNKGRFAPPDRFDPQIVALRDSFIKTKRELMEELSKDPVDEAKVKAIIEKSVEAQSNMERAMGYKMLEWRKTMSAQEAKELFSSKVARLDTQGEKNNQRRKAK
;
A
#
# COMPACT_ATOMS: atom_id res chain seq x y z
N MET A 1 -29.74 -5.98 52.51
CA MET A 1 -29.92 -6.07 51.04
C MET A 1 -31.20 -6.84 50.73
N SER A 2 -32.05 -6.32 49.84
CA SER A 2 -33.26 -7.05 49.45
C SER A 2 -32.94 -8.13 48.41
N LYS A 3 -33.63 -9.27 48.48
CA LYS A 3 -33.46 -10.39 47.52
C LYS A 3 -33.61 -9.90 46.07
N ARG A 4 -34.47 -8.91 45.84
CA ARG A 4 -34.70 -8.27 44.53
C ARG A 4 -33.46 -7.56 43.99
N VAL A 5 -32.74 -6.81 44.83
CA VAL A 5 -31.51 -6.12 44.42
C VAL A 5 -30.40 -7.13 44.09
N LEU A 6 -30.30 -8.21 44.87
CA LEU A 6 -29.33 -9.28 44.60
C LEU A 6 -29.62 -9.97 43.25
N THR A 7 -30.89 -10.25 42.94
CA THR A 7 -31.28 -10.82 41.65
C THR A 7 -30.97 -9.90 40.48
N ILE A 8 -31.22 -8.59 40.62
CA ILE A 8 -30.92 -7.61 39.57
C ILE A 8 -29.41 -7.55 39.30
N LEU A 9 -28.57 -7.51 40.34
CA LEU A 9 -27.12 -7.50 40.18
C LEU A 9 -26.58 -8.80 39.55
N LEU A 10 -27.18 -9.95 39.90
CA LEU A 10 -26.84 -11.23 39.29
C LEU A 10 -27.17 -11.27 37.80
N LEU A 11 -28.33 -10.74 37.40
CA LEU A 11 -28.71 -10.66 35.99
C LEU A 11 -27.77 -9.71 35.23
N ILE A 12 -27.45 -8.54 35.78
CA ILE A 12 -26.51 -7.60 35.16
C ILE A 12 -25.14 -8.27 34.98
N SER A 13 -24.62 -8.95 36.00
CA SER A 13 -23.36 -9.69 35.93
C SER A 13 -23.39 -10.79 34.86
N LEU A 14 -24.49 -11.54 34.78
CA LEU A 14 -24.67 -12.61 33.81
C LEU A 14 -24.65 -12.07 32.37
N PHE A 15 -25.42 -11.03 32.08
CA PHE A 15 -25.48 -10.44 30.73
C PHE A 15 -24.17 -9.76 30.33
N LEU A 16 -23.48 -9.11 31.27
CA LEU A 16 -22.17 -8.50 31.00
C LEU A 16 -21.12 -9.57 30.62
N ASN A 17 -21.08 -10.68 31.38
CA ASN A 17 -20.18 -11.80 31.10
C ASN A 17 -20.55 -12.51 29.77
N ALA A 18 -21.84 -12.72 29.52
CA ALA A 18 -22.30 -13.31 28.26
C ALA A 18 -21.95 -12.42 27.05
N GLY A 19 -22.06 -11.09 27.19
CA GLY A 19 -21.66 -10.14 26.15
C GLY A 19 -20.17 -10.16 25.86
N ILE A 20 -19.32 -10.25 26.89
CA ILE A 20 -17.86 -10.34 26.73
C ILE A 20 -17.47 -11.65 26.04
N ILE A 21 -18.01 -12.79 26.50
CA ILE A 21 -17.72 -14.11 25.92
C ILE A 21 -18.25 -14.20 24.48
N GLY A 22 -19.48 -13.74 24.23
CA GLY A 22 -20.06 -13.68 22.89
C GLY A 22 -19.26 -12.78 21.96
N GLY A 23 -18.81 -11.62 22.45
CA GLY A 23 -17.91 -10.71 21.73
C GLY A 23 -16.58 -11.37 21.38
N LEU A 24 -15.95 -12.11 22.30
CA LEU A 24 -14.72 -12.85 22.03
C LEU A 24 -14.91 -13.97 21.00
N ILE A 25 -16.03 -14.69 21.05
CA ILE A 25 -16.34 -15.75 20.07
C ILE A 25 -16.56 -15.15 18.68
N VAL A 26 -17.37 -14.09 18.57
CA VAL A 26 -17.61 -13.38 17.30
C VAL A 26 -16.30 -12.78 16.79
N MET A 27 -15.56 -12.07 17.62
CA MET A 27 -14.30 -11.48 17.20
C MET A 27 -13.29 -12.56 16.80
N ASN A 28 -13.26 -13.72 17.46
CA ASN A 28 -12.39 -14.81 17.05
C ASN A 28 -12.86 -15.40 15.72
N VAL A 29 -14.12 -15.81 15.57
CA VAL A 29 -14.65 -16.45 14.34
C VAL A 29 -14.60 -15.50 13.13
N PHE A 30 -15.08 -14.26 13.27
CA PHE A 30 -15.14 -13.32 12.15
C PHE A 30 -13.77 -12.71 11.81
N ARG A 31 -12.88 -12.49 12.81
CA ARG A 31 -11.51 -12.02 12.53
C ARG A 31 -10.63 -13.13 11.98
N HIS A 32 -10.81 -14.40 12.40
CA HIS A 32 -10.11 -15.54 11.78
C HIS A 32 -10.49 -15.66 10.30
N ASN A 33 -11.79 -15.66 9.98
CA ASN A 33 -12.25 -15.71 8.59
C ASN A 33 -11.74 -14.54 7.75
N HIS A 34 -11.64 -13.33 8.32
CA HIS A 34 -11.12 -12.15 7.61
C HIS A 34 -9.59 -12.21 7.41
N ILE A 35 -8.83 -12.86 8.30
CA ILE A 35 -7.38 -13.07 8.13
C ILE A 35 -7.11 -14.22 7.16
N GLU A 36 -7.87 -15.32 7.24
CA GLU A 36 -7.78 -16.47 6.32
C GLU A 36 -8.01 -16.04 4.87
N HIS A 37 -9.08 -15.28 4.59
CA HIS A 37 -9.39 -14.82 3.24
C HIS A 37 -8.32 -13.90 2.60
N HIS A 38 -7.48 -13.23 3.39
CA HIS A 38 -6.47 -12.31 2.87
C HIS A 38 -5.02 -12.84 2.96
N TYR A 39 -4.74 -13.80 3.83
CA TYR A 39 -3.37 -14.26 4.10
C TYR A 39 -3.15 -15.77 3.90
N GLN A 40 -4.18 -16.60 3.72
CA GLN A 40 -3.96 -18.00 3.34
C GLN A 40 -3.62 -18.12 1.85
N ARG A 41 -2.37 -18.49 1.60
CA ARG A 41 -1.92 -19.06 0.33
C ARG A 41 -2.66 -20.40 0.17
N PRO A 42 -3.50 -20.59 -0.85
CA PRO A 42 -4.17 -21.87 -1.02
C PRO A 42 -3.12 -22.97 -1.25
N PRO A 43 -3.26 -24.17 -0.65
CA PRO A 43 -2.28 -25.24 -0.80
C PRO A 43 -2.03 -25.62 -2.27
N ASP A 44 -3.08 -25.57 -3.10
CA ASP A 44 -3.06 -25.91 -4.53
C ASP A 44 -3.66 -24.82 -5.45
N GLY A 45 -3.77 -23.59 -4.95
CA GLY A 45 -4.34 -22.47 -5.72
C GLY A 45 -3.27 -21.46 -6.13
N PRO A 46 -3.40 -20.82 -7.31
CA PRO A 46 -2.48 -19.75 -7.70
C PRO A 46 -2.52 -18.66 -6.62
N PRO A 47 -1.36 -18.09 -6.22
CA PRO A 47 -1.28 -17.13 -5.13
C PRO A 47 -2.31 -16.00 -5.31
N PRO A 48 -2.99 -15.53 -4.24
CA PRO A 48 -3.91 -14.42 -4.35
C PRO A 48 -3.10 -13.20 -4.80
N ASN A 49 -3.39 -12.71 -6.02
CA ASN A 49 -2.68 -11.70 -6.85
C ASN A 49 -1.65 -12.16 -7.89
N ASN A 50 -1.53 -13.45 -8.21
CA ASN A 50 -0.78 -13.90 -9.40
C ASN A 50 -1.64 -14.29 -10.61
N LYS A 51 -2.92 -13.85 -10.65
CA LYS A 51 -3.66 -13.82 -11.91
C LYS A 51 -3.06 -12.72 -12.81
N GLY A 52 -2.04 -13.08 -13.59
CA GLY A 52 -1.59 -12.33 -14.77
C GLY A 52 -1.04 -10.92 -14.52
N ARG A 53 -0.59 -10.58 -13.30
CA ARG A 53 0.16 -9.34 -13.11
C ARG A 53 1.59 -9.55 -13.59
N PHE A 54 1.78 -9.32 -14.89
CA PHE A 54 3.10 -9.03 -15.44
C PHE A 54 3.75 -7.95 -14.56
N ALA A 55 4.78 -8.32 -13.81
CA ALA A 55 5.58 -7.39 -13.05
C ALA A 55 6.50 -6.68 -14.05
N PRO A 56 6.44 -5.34 -14.17
CA PRO A 56 7.39 -4.63 -15.01
C PRO A 56 8.85 -4.95 -14.59
N PRO A 57 9.82 -4.83 -15.51
CA PRO A 57 11.22 -5.24 -15.31
C PRO A 57 11.90 -4.61 -14.09
N ASP A 58 11.26 -3.63 -13.46
CA ASP A 58 11.58 -3.02 -12.16
C ASP A 58 11.90 -4.06 -11.07
N ARG A 59 11.41 -5.30 -11.18
CA ARG A 59 11.74 -6.39 -10.24
C ARG A 59 13.09 -7.07 -10.49
N PHE A 60 13.78 -6.78 -11.60
CA PHE A 60 14.95 -7.54 -12.06
C PHE A 60 16.18 -6.72 -12.45
N ASP A 61 16.13 -5.39 -12.45
CA ASP A 61 17.31 -4.57 -12.71
C ASP A 61 17.91 -4.00 -11.40
N PRO A 62 19.07 -4.53 -10.95
CA PRO A 62 19.75 -4.03 -9.75
C PRO A 62 20.06 -2.53 -9.81
N GLN A 63 20.24 -1.96 -11.01
CA GLN A 63 20.53 -0.54 -11.18
C GLN A 63 19.29 0.31 -10.89
N ILE A 64 18.11 -0.11 -11.36
CA ILE A 64 16.85 0.58 -11.04
C ILE A 64 16.56 0.51 -9.54
N VAL A 65 16.81 -0.65 -8.92
CA VAL A 65 16.66 -0.81 -7.46
C VAL A 65 17.58 0.16 -6.71
N ALA A 66 18.86 0.25 -7.11
CA ALA A 66 19.81 1.19 -6.50
C ALA A 66 19.38 2.66 -6.68
N LEU A 67 18.87 3.04 -7.86
CA LEU A 67 18.35 4.39 -8.11
C LEU A 67 17.13 4.70 -7.25
N ARG A 68 16.21 3.75 -7.10
CA ARG A 68 15.05 3.88 -6.21
C ARG A 68 15.48 4.05 -4.76
N ASP A 69 16.42 3.24 -4.30
CA ASP A 69 16.87 3.29 -2.91
C ASP A 69 17.60 4.62 -2.63
N SER A 70 18.34 5.15 -3.60
CA SER A 70 18.92 6.50 -3.56
C SER A 70 17.84 7.58 -3.44
N PHE A 71 16.77 7.52 -4.26
CA PHE A 71 15.65 8.46 -4.18
C PHE A 71 14.87 8.36 -2.85
N ILE A 72 14.70 7.16 -2.30
CA ILE A 72 14.08 6.99 -0.99
C ILE A 72 14.98 7.59 0.10
N LYS A 73 16.30 7.42 -0.01
CA LYS A 73 17.26 8.01 0.92
C LYS A 73 17.20 9.54 0.91
N THR A 74 17.15 10.18 -0.26
CA THR A 74 17.04 11.66 -0.34
C THR A 74 15.74 12.17 0.26
N LYS A 75 14.62 11.45 0.11
CA LYS A 75 13.37 11.79 0.81
C LYS A 75 13.51 11.71 2.32
N ARG A 76 14.19 10.67 2.83
CA ARG A 76 14.45 10.56 4.27
C ARG A 76 15.30 11.72 4.77
N GLU A 77 16.42 12.01 4.08
CA GLU A 77 17.29 13.15 4.39
C GLU A 77 16.50 14.47 4.42
N LEU A 78 15.56 14.67 3.48
CA LEU A 78 14.70 15.85 3.44
C LEU A 78 13.78 15.94 4.66
N MET A 79 13.13 14.84 5.04
CA MET A 79 12.22 14.81 6.20
C MET A 79 12.99 15.04 7.51
N GLU A 80 14.18 14.45 7.64
CA GLU A 80 15.06 14.64 8.79
C GLU A 80 15.50 16.10 8.91
N GLU A 81 15.88 16.75 7.81
CA GLU A 81 16.29 18.17 7.84
C GLU A 81 15.12 19.11 8.16
N LEU A 82 13.95 18.86 7.56
CA LEU A 82 12.75 19.66 7.82
C LEU A 82 12.20 19.53 9.24
N SER A 83 12.54 18.44 9.95
CA SER A 83 12.11 18.23 11.33
C SER A 83 12.93 18.98 12.39
N LYS A 84 14.01 19.67 12.00
CA LYS A 84 14.90 20.37 12.91
C LYS A 84 14.41 21.78 13.25
N ASP A 85 14.90 22.29 14.37
CA ASP A 85 14.71 23.67 14.79
C ASP A 85 16.07 24.26 15.25
N PRO A 86 16.61 25.30 14.58
CA PRO A 86 16.07 25.95 13.39
C PRO A 86 16.25 25.09 12.12
N VAL A 87 15.42 25.35 11.11
CA VAL A 87 15.54 24.72 9.79
C VAL A 87 16.70 25.35 9.01
N ASP A 88 17.63 24.53 8.51
CA ASP A 88 18.69 24.97 7.59
C ASP A 88 18.15 25.03 6.15
N GLU A 89 17.70 26.21 5.73
CA GLU A 89 17.13 26.42 4.40
C GLU A 89 18.11 26.11 3.26
N ALA A 90 19.40 26.40 3.43
CA ALA A 90 20.39 26.17 2.38
C ALA A 90 20.56 24.67 2.15
N LYS A 91 20.60 23.90 3.24
CA LYS A 91 20.68 22.45 3.19
C LYS A 91 19.41 21.80 2.65
N VAL A 92 18.23 22.28 3.05
CA VAL A 92 16.94 21.81 2.51
C VAL A 92 16.89 22.00 0.99
N LYS A 93 17.27 23.18 0.48
CA LYS A 93 17.31 23.45 -0.97
C LYS A 93 18.26 22.49 -1.70
N ALA A 94 19.44 22.25 -1.15
CA ALA A 94 20.39 21.29 -1.72
C ALA A 94 19.83 19.85 -1.76
N ILE A 95 19.13 19.42 -0.71
CA ILE A 95 18.49 18.08 -0.68
C ILE A 95 17.36 17.98 -1.70
N ILE A 96 16.58 19.06 -1.91
CA ILE A 96 15.53 19.10 -2.93
C ILE A 96 16.11 18.88 -4.33
N GLU A 97 17.17 19.63 -4.71
CA GLU A 97 17.81 19.47 -6.02
C GLU A 97 18.33 18.04 -6.23
N LYS A 98 19.01 17.48 -5.22
CA LYS A 98 19.47 16.09 -5.23
C LYS A 98 18.32 15.09 -5.37
N SER A 99 17.18 15.36 -4.73
CA SER A 99 15.98 14.52 -4.83
C SER A 99 15.36 14.55 -6.22
N VAL A 100 15.28 15.73 -6.84
CA VAL A 100 14.79 15.90 -8.23
C VAL A 100 15.70 15.18 -9.22
N GLU A 101 17.02 15.29 -9.05
CA GLU A 101 17.99 14.57 -9.87
C GLU A 101 17.83 13.05 -9.72
N ALA A 102 17.76 12.56 -8.48
CA ALA A 102 17.58 11.14 -8.19
C ALA A 102 16.27 10.58 -8.79
N GLN A 103 15.17 11.33 -8.66
CA GLN A 103 13.89 10.97 -9.28
C GLN A 103 14.02 10.92 -10.81
N SER A 104 14.58 11.95 -11.41
CA SER A 104 14.72 12.05 -12.87
C SER A 104 15.56 10.90 -13.43
N ASN A 105 16.64 10.55 -12.76
CA ASN A 105 17.51 9.44 -13.16
C ASN A 105 16.80 8.09 -13.04
N MET A 106 16.06 7.86 -11.95
CA MET A 106 15.26 6.65 -11.75
C MET A 106 14.17 6.52 -12.82
N GLU A 107 13.37 7.57 -13.05
CA GLU A 107 12.29 7.58 -14.04
C GLU A 107 12.83 7.35 -15.46
N ARG A 108 13.97 7.95 -15.80
CA ARG A 108 14.63 7.74 -17.09
C ARG A 108 15.05 6.28 -17.28
N ALA A 109 15.70 5.68 -16.26
CA ALA A 109 16.12 4.28 -16.30
C ALA A 109 14.92 3.33 -16.45
N MET A 110 13.86 3.54 -15.67
CA MET A 110 12.62 2.78 -15.77
C MET A 110 11.96 2.92 -17.15
N GLY A 111 11.91 4.14 -17.69
CA GLY A 111 11.36 4.43 -19.02
C GLY A 111 12.11 3.69 -20.13
N TYR A 112 13.45 3.71 -20.11
CA TYR A 112 14.24 2.98 -21.10
C TYR A 112 14.09 1.46 -20.96
N LYS A 113 14.10 0.92 -19.75
CA LYS A 113 13.89 -0.53 -19.54
C LYS A 113 12.48 -0.97 -19.97
N MET A 114 11.48 -0.14 -19.74
CA MET A 114 10.12 -0.38 -20.23
C MET A 114 10.06 -0.33 -21.77
N LEU A 115 10.82 0.54 -22.42
CA LEU A 115 10.93 0.58 -23.88
C LEU A 115 11.65 -0.65 -24.44
N GLU A 116 12.77 -1.05 -23.84
CA GLU A 116 13.49 -2.29 -24.20
C GLU A 116 12.55 -3.49 -24.12
N TRP A 117 11.82 -3.61 -23.02
CA TRP A 117 10.87 -4.68 -22.83
C TRP A 117 9.68 -4.60 -23.81
N ARG A 118 9.15 -3.39 -24.09
CA ARG A 118 8.14 -3.22 -25.14
C ARG A 118 8.59 -3.79 -26.48
N LYS A 119 9.87 -3.67 -26.83
CA LYS A 119 10.41 -4.21 -28.11
C LYS A 119 10.40 -5.74 -28.18
N THR A 120 10.34 -6.45 -27.05
CA THR A 120 10.27 -7.92 -27.04
C THR A 120 8.85 -8.46 -27.23
N MET A 121 7.84 -7.59 -27.30
CA MET A 121 6.43 -7.96 -27.35
C MET A 121 5.83 -7.75 -28.75
N SER A 122 4.87 -8.60 -29.12
CA SER A 122 4.02 -8.36 -30.29
C SER A 122 3.13 -7.12 -30.10
N ALA A 123 2.57 -6.62 -31.20
CA ALA A 123 1.66 -5.48 -31.16
C ALA A 123 0.40 -5.76 -30.32
N GLN A 124 -0.13 -6.98 -30.39
CA GLN A 124 -1.33 -7.38 -29.66
C GLN A 124 -1.08 -7.48 -28.15
N GLU A 125 0.00 -8.15 -27.73
CA GLU A 125 0.38 -8.27 -26.31
C GLU A 125 0.64 -6.90 -25.69
N ALA A 126 1.33 -6.02 -26.42
CA ALA A 126 1.56 -4.66 -25.97
C ALA A 126 0.24 -3.87 -25.83
N LYS A 127 -0.68 -4.01 -26.80
CA LYS A 127 -1.98 -3.34 -26.76
C LYS A 127 -2.77 -3.76 -25.52
N GLU A 128 -2.87 -5.06 -25.25
CA GLU A 128 -3.58 -5.58 -24.09
C GLU A 128 -2.96 -5.08 -22.77
N LEU A 129 -1.63 -5.08 -22.69
CA LEU A 129 -0.93 -4.73 -21.47
C LEU A 129 -0.94 -3.24 -21.15
N PHE A 130 -0.58 -2.40 -22.12
CA PHE A 130 -0.45 -0.96 -21.88
C PHE A 130 -1.82 -0.27 -21.81
N SER A 131 -2.83 -0.73 -22.55
CA SER A 131 -4.20 -0.18 -22.44
C SER A 131 -4.81 -0.43 -21.05
N SER A 132 -4.60 -1.61 -20.48
CA SER A 132 -5.04 -1.92 -19.12
C SER A 132 -4.37 -1.00 -18.07
N LYS A 133 -3.08 -0.69 -18.26
CA LYS A 133 -2.36 0.25 -17.39
C LYS A 133 -2.91 1.67 -17.49
N VAL A 134 -3.17 2.16 -18.71
CA VAL A 134 -3.77 3.48 -18.94
C VAL A 134 -5.13 3.60 -18.23
N ALA A 135 -6.03 2.63 -18.45
CA ALA A 135 -7.35 2.65 -17.82
C ALA A 135 -7.31 2.69 -16.28
N ARG A 136 -6.31 2.02 -15.67
CA ARG A 136 -6.08 2.08 -14.22
C ARG A 136 -5.61 3.47 -13.76
N LEU A 137 -4.76 4.14 -14.53
CA LEU A 137 -4.30 5.49 -14.23
C LEU A 137 -5.45 6.49 -14.29
N ASP A 138 -6.31 6.40 -15.31
CA ASP A 138 -7.49 7.25 -15.45
C ASP A 138 -8.44 7.06 -14.27
N THR A 139 -8.78 5.80 -13.96
CA THR A 139 -9.63 5.45 -12.81
C THR A 139 -9.06 5.99 -11.49
N GLN A 140 -7.74 5.94 -11.30
CA GLN A 140 -7.09 6.46 -10.10
C GLN A 140 -7.19 8.00 -10.03
N GLY A 141 -7.00 8.68 -11.17
CA GLY A 141 -7.17 10.12 -11.30
C GLY A 141 -8.59 10.57 -10.95
N GLU A 142 -9.60 9.89 -11.47
CA GLU A 142 -11.01 10.15 -11.17
C GLU A 142 -11.32 10.01 -9.69
N LYS A 143 -10.90 8.91 -9.05
CA LYS A 143 -11.09 8.68 -7.61
C LYS A 143 -10.45 9.78 -6.77
N ASN A 144 -9.23 10.20 -7.13
CA ASN A 144 -8.54 11.28 -6.45
C ASN A 144 -9.30 12.61 -6.59
N ASN A 145 -9.85 12.89 -7.78
CA ASN A 145 -10.63 14.10 -8.03
C ASN A 145 -11.96 14.08 -7.29
N GLN A 146 -12.66 12.95 -7.24
CA GLN A 146 -13.89 12.81 -6.44
C GLN A 146 -13.63 13.10 -4.95
N ARG A 147 -12.53 12.57 -4.39
CA ARG A 147 -12.12 12.86 -2.99
C ARG A 147 -11.84 14.33 -2.74
N ARG A 148 -11.29 15.06 -3.71
CA ARG A 148 -11.04 16.51 -3.59
C ARG A 148 -12.33 17.32 -3.61
N LYS A 149 -13.33 16.90 -4.40
CA LYS A 149 -14.64 17.57 -4.47
C LYS A 149 -15.55 17.28 -3.27
N ALA A 150 -15.30 16.18 -2.57
CA ALA A 150 -16.06 15.79 -1.37
C ALA A 150 -15.52 16.42 -0.07
N LYS A 151 -14.47 17.24 -0.15
CA LYS A 151 -13.93 18.07 0.93
C LYS A 151 -14.30 19.52 0.67
#